data_AF-A0AAE0M676-F1
#
_entry.id   AF-A0AAE0M676-F1
#
_cell.length_a   1.000
_cell.length_b   1.000
_cell.length_c   1.000
_cell.angle_alpha   90.00
_cell.angle_beta   90.00
_cell.angle_gamma   90.00
#
_symmetry.space_group_name_H-M   'P 1'
#
loop_
_entity.id
_entity.type
_entity.pdbx_description
1 polymer ?
#
loop_
_entity_poly.entity_id
_entity_poly.type
_entity_poly.pdbx_seq_one_letter_code
_entity_poly.pdbx_strand_id
1 'polypeptide(L)'
;MVDVPALLVGTPFLTDIKPHHRRRMIKAAIKQLPEEIRDEVFSLSRTAGEYEIDSIMGANANSVVLGDEEIHVGLFVKAARINHSCRPNAYYRFSERRLTIEIVSYHAIEAGEEIVMSYVPLAIKHDERRRYLKDNWGIDCKCSLCQASEFDIKESETSRNRINELRDTILDARKERFFQDAINIAEDWLMISEWERVAPLTPEYHDILAELYFLKGDMVNATRYGRMSLDGWVRFGSVDDEQLEKARVFLRDLRLVGKKRR
;
A
#
# COMPACT_ATOMS: atom_id res chain seq x y z
N MET A 1 -11.52 -3.49 -8.29
CA MET A 1 -11.41 -2.87 -9.63
C MET A 1 -10.04 -3.21 -10.21
N VAL A 2 -9.92 -3.44 -11.52
CA VAL A 2 -8.61 -3.64 -12.19
C VAL A 2 -8.43 -2.53 -13.22
N ASP A 3 -7.23 -1.96 -13.28
CA ASP A 3 -6.87 -0.89 -14.20
C ASP A 3 -5.51 -1.15 -14.86
N VAL A 4 -5.36 -0.68 -16.09
CA VAL A 4 -4.13 -0.80 -16.89
C VAL A 4 -3.54 0.60 -17.12
N PRO A 5 -2.21 0.74 -17.25
CA PRO A 5 -1.63 2.06 -17.42
C PRO A 5 -1.91 2.57 -18.83
N ALA A 6 -2.47 3.79 -18.94
CA ALA A 6 -2.50 4.53 -20.20
C ALA A 6 -1.10 5.04 -20.59
N LEU A 7 -0.27 5.30 -19.57
CA LEU A 7 1.15 5.63 -19.72
C LEU A 7 1.93 4.94 -18.62
N LEU A 8 3.15 4.53 -18.95
CA LEU A 8 4.12 4.02 -18.00
C LEU A 8 5.49 4.56 -18.39
N VAL A 9 6.15 5.26 -17.48
CA VAL A 9 7.35 6.04 -17.78
C VAL A 9 8.40 5.76 -16.71
N GLY A 10 9.59 5.32 -17.12
CA GLY A 10 10.71 5.13 -16.20
C GLY A 10 11.16 6.45 -15.56
N THR A 11 11.50 6.42 -14.27
CA THR A 11 11.97 7.63 -13.56
C THR A 11 13.19 8.31 -14.19
N PRO A 12 14.19 7.61 -14.78
CA PRO A 12 15.31 8.28 -15.45
C PRO A 12 14.87 9.19 -16.60
N PHE A 13 13.82 8.81 -17.33
CA PHE A 13 13.28 9.66 -18.39
C PHE A 13 12.68 10.96 -17.84
N LEU A 14 12.08 10.92 -16.65
CA LEU A 14 11.48 12.10 -16.01
C LEU A 14 12.54 13.03 -15.41
N THR A 15 13.63 12.47 -14.88
CA THR A 15 14.69 13.22 -14.19
C THR A 15 15.76 13.76 -15.16
N ASP A 16 16.20 12.95 -16.12
CA ASP A 16 17.43 13.22 -16.88
C ASP A 16 17.16 14.01 -18.16
N ILE A 17 15.92 13.94 -18.66
CA ILE A 17 15.53 14.61 -19.91
C ILE A 17 15.02 16.02 -19.63
N LYS A 18 15.44 16.96 -20.48
CA LYS A 18 15.02 18.38 -20.41
C LYS A 18 13.48 18.51 -20.36
N PRO A 19 12.91 19.36 -19.48
CA PRO A 19 11.46 19.46 -19.27
C PRO A 19 10.60 19.61 -20.52
N HIS A 20 10.99 20.50 -21.44
CA HIS A 20 10.24 20.71 -22.69
C HIS A 20 10.25 19.47 -23.60
N HIS A 21 11.33 18.69 -23.59
CA HIS A 21 11.46 17.50 -24.41
C HIS A 21 10.58 16.37 -23.87
N ARG A 22 10.64 16.10 -22.55
CA ARG A 22 9.75 15.09 -21.92
C ARG A 22 8.27 15.44 -22.12
N ARG A 23 7.88 16.71 -21.95
CA ARG A 23 6.50 17.17 -22.18
C ARG A 23 6.02 16.89 -23.60
N ARG A 24 6.86 17.22 -24.59
CA ARG A 24 6.56 16.98 -26.00
C ARG A 24 6.34 15.49 -26.27
N MET A 25 7.19 14.62 -25.72
CA MET A 25 7.11 13.17 -25.92
C MET A 25 5.88 12.57 -25.21
N ILE A 26 5.63 12.92 -23.95
CA ILE A 26 4.45 12.45 -23.21
C ILE A 26 3.17 12.92 -23.91
N LYS A 27 3.09 14.19 -24.35
CA LYS A 27 1.95 14.69 -25.12
C LYS A 27 1.74 13.92 -26.42
N ALA A 28 2.82 13.58 -27.12
CA ALA A 28 2.73 12.78 -28.34
C ALA A 28 2.24 11.36 -28.06
N ALA A 29 2.71 10.73 -26.99
CA ALA A 29 2.25 9.41 -26.56
C ALA A 29 0.74 9.41 -26.24
N ILE A 30 0.26 10.38 -25.45
CA ILE A 30 -1.18 10.50 -25.13
C ILE A 30 -2.03 10.70 -26.39
N LYS A 31 -1.55 11.49 -27.36
CA LYS A 31 -2.26 11.69 -28.63
C LYS A 31 -2.38 10.43 -29.48
N GLN A 32 -1.51 9.45 -29.29
CA GLN A 32 -1.52 8.17 -30.00
C GLN A 32 -2.42 7.12 -29.32
N LEU A 33 -2.93 7.40 -28.11
CA LEU A 33 -3.89 6.52 -27.45
C LEU A 33 -5.22 6.47 -28.22
N PRO A 34 -6.00 5.38 -28.07
CA PRO A 34 -7.38 5.34 -28.51
C PRO A 34 -8.15 6.56 -28.00
N GLU A 35 -9.07 7.08 -28.82
CA GLU A 35 -9.82 8.31 -28.53
C GLU A 35 -10.48 8.29 -27.15
N GLU A 36 -11.15 7.20 -26.79
CA GLU A 36 -11.79 7.03 -25.48
C GLU A 36 -10.79 7.20 -24.32
N ILE A 37 -9.64 6.50 -24.36
CA ILE A 37 -8.62 6.58 -23.30
C ILE A 37 -7.97 7.96 -23.27
N ARG A 38 -7.70 8.56 -24.44
CA ARG A 38 -7.15 9.91 -24.54
C ARG A 38 -8.08 10.92 -23.87
N ASP A 39 -9.37 10.83 -24.14
CA ASP A 39 -10.37 11.75 -23.58
C ASP A 39 -10.51 11.53 -22.07
N GLU A 40 -10.47 10.28 -21.59
CA GLU A 40 -10.42 10.00 -20.17
C GLU A 40 -9.18 10.62 -19.50
N VAL A 41 -8.00 10.53 -20.11
CA VAL A 41 -6.77 11.18 -19.58
C VAL A 41 -6.93 12.70 -19.47
N PHE A 42 -7.46 13.36 -20.51
CA PHE A 42 -7.67 14.81 -20.48
C PHE A 42 -8.83 15.25 -19.57
N SER A 43 -9.70 14.32 -19.16
CA SER A 43 -10.75 14.58 -18.17
C SER A 43 -10.27 14.48 -16.71
N LEU A 44 -9.03 14.05 -16.47
CA LEU A 44 -8.48 13.95 -15.13
C LEU A 44 -8.25 15.33 -14.49
N SER A 45 -8.18 15.32 -13.16
CA SER A 45 -7.87 16.49 -12.34
C SER A 45 -6.52 17.09 -12.72
N ARG A 46 -6.39 18.41 -12.57
CA ARG A 46 -5.15 19.14 -12.89
C ARG A 46 -4.70 19.90 -11.66
N THR A 47 -3.41 19.80 -11.30
CA THR A 47 -2.83 20.72 -10.33
C THR A 47 -2.62 22.11 -10.95
N ALA A 48 -2.46 23.12 -10.09
CA ALA A 48 -2.08 24.47 -10.53
C ALA A 48 -0.69 24.40 -11.20
N GLY A 49 -0.65 24.63 -12.51
CA GLY A 49 0.58 24.58 -13.29
C GLY A 49 0.39 25.16 -14.68
N GLU A 50 1.49 25.67 -15.25
CA GLU A 50 1.50 26.28 -16.59
C GLU A 50 1.32 25.24 -17.70
N TYR A 51 1.81 24.02 -17.49
CA TYR A 51 1.87 22.98 -18.52
C TYR A 51 0.86 21.87 -18.25
N GLU A 52 -0.15 21.77 -19.10
CA GLU A 52 -1.25 20.79 -18.96
C GLU A 52 -0.79 19.36 -18.65
N ILE A 53 0.23 18.87 -19.37
CA ILE A 53 0.73 17.50 -19.20
C ILE A 53 1.35 17.29 -17.83
N ASP A 54 2.15 18.24 -17.34
CA ASP A 54 2.75 18.16 -16.01
C ASP A 54 1.65 18.24 -14.93
N SER A 55 0.65 19.11 -15.14
CA SER A 55 -0.49 19.24 -14.24
C SER A 55 -1.37 18.00 -14.16
N ILE A 56 -1.56 17.27 -15.27
CA ILE A 56 -2.27 15.98 -15.27
C ILE A 56 -1.40 14.91 -14.63
N MET A 57 -0.17 14.71 -15.10
CA MET A 57 0.69 13.62 -14.61
C MET A 57 0.99 13.78 -13.11
N GLY A 58 1.31 14.99 -12.66
CA GLY A 58 1.65 15.26 -11.25
C GLY A 58 0.51 14.99 -10.27
N ALA A 59 -0.76 15.17 -10.69
CA ALA A 59 -1.90 14.95 -9.80
C ALA A 59 -2.36 13.49 -9.74
N ASN A 60 -2.09 12.71 -10.80
CA ASN A 60 -2.84 11.49 -11.09
C ASN A 60 -1.96 10.23 -11.25
N ALA A 61 -0.64 10.38 -11.37
CA ALA A 61 0.23 9.25 -11.60
C ALA A 61 0.63 8.55 -10.30
N ASN A 62 0.83 7.23 -10.38
CA ASN A 62 1.27 6.38 -9.29
C ASN A 62 2.70 5.90 -9.54
N SER A 63 3.50 5.82 -8.47
CA SER A 63 4.79 5.13 -8.55
C SER A 63 4.57 3.63 -8.50
N VAL A 64 5.19 2.90 -9.42
CA VAL A 64 5.20 1.43 -9.44
C VAL A 64 6.64 0.94 -9.59
N VAL A 65 6.94 -0.25 -9.08
CA VAL A 65 8.26 -0.87 -9.18
C VAL A 65 8.19 -2.00 -10.20
N LEU A 66 9.16 -2.07 -11.10
CA LEU A 66 9.24 -3.04 -12.20
C LEU A 66 10.67 -3.54 -12.38
N GLY A 67 10.83 -4.78 -12.82
CA GLY A 67 12.13 -5.39 -13.09
C GLY A 67 13.03 -5.45 -11.87
N ASP A 68 14.29 -5.06 -12.03
CA ASP A 68 15.32 -5.02 -10.99
C ASP A 68 15.12 -3.84 -10.02
N GLU A 69 13.93 -3.75 -9.42
CA GLU A 69 13.51 -2.70 -8.48
C GLU A 69 13.49 -1.28 -9.06
N GLU A 70 13.30 -1.15 -10.38
CA GLU A 70 13.27 0.16 -11.03
C GLU A 70 11.93 0.89 -10.84
N ILE A 71 12.01 2.13 -10.38
CA ILE A 71 10.83 2.95 -10.14
C ILE A 71 10.33 3.54 -11.46
N HIS A 72 9.05 3.33 -11.72
CA HIS A 72 8.30 3.87 -12.84
C HIS A 72 7.13 4.73 -12.33
N VAL A 73 6.68 5.64 -13.17
CA VAL A 73 5.48 6.44 -12.96
C VAL A 73 4.43 6.00 -13.97
N GLY A 74 3.31 5.47 -13.46
CA GLY A 74 2.20 4.98 -14.27
C GLY A 74 0.95 5.84 -14.13
N LEU A 75 0.30 6.16 -15.25
CA LEU A 75 -1.01 6.81 -15.28
C LEU A 75 -2.11 5.76 -15.46
N PHE A 76 -2.79 5.42 -14.38
CA PHE A 76 -3.89 4.46 -14.34
C PHE A 76 -5.19 5.25 -14.24
N VAL A 77 -5.89 5.43 -15.35
CA VAL A 77 -6.90 6.48 -15.52
C VAL A 77 -8.13 6.27 -14.63
N LYS A 78 -8.50 5.02 -14.35
CA LYS A 78 -9.61 4.71 -13.42
C LYS A 78 -9.15 4.83 -11.98
N ALA A 79 -7.97 4.32 -11.65
CA ALA A 79 -7.42 4.40 -10.30
C ALA A 79 -7.13 5.86 -9.87
N ALA A 80 -6.71 6.71 -10.80
CA ALA A 80 -6.44 8.13 -10.58
C ALA A 80 -7.67 8.94 -10.10
N ARG A 81 -8.88 8.42 -10.27
CA ARG A 81 -10.12 9.07 -9.83
C ARG A 81 -10.47 8.81 -8.36
N ILE A 82 -9.78 7.88 -7.71
CA ILE A 82 -10.06 7.48 -6.34
C ILE A 82 -9.40 8.48 -5.39
N ASN A 83 -10.22 9.17 -4.59
CA ASN A 83 -9.75 10.21 -3.68
C ASN A 83 -8.98 9.67 -2.46
N HIS A 84 -8.32 10.60 -1.77
CA HIS A 84 -7.59 10.32 -0.55
C HIS A 84 -8.49 10.25 0.70
N SER A 85 -8.20 9.31 1.60
CA SER A 85 -8.60 9.35 3.02
C SER A 85 -7.46 8.86 3.92
N CYS A 86 -7.29 9.47 5.10
CA CYS A 86 -6.33 8.98 6.11
C CYS A 86 -6.80 7.69 6.82
N ARG A 87 -8.08 7.36 6.69
CA ARG A 87 -8.68 6.07 7.08
C ARG A 87 -9.38 5.50 5.85
N PRO A 88 -8.63 4.92 4.89
CA PRO A 88 -9.21 4.46 3.64
C PRO A 88 -10.09 3.23 3.83
N ASN A 89 -10.86 2.89 2.79
CA ASN A 89 -11.62 1.63 2.70
C ASN A 89 -11.10 0.72 1.57
N ALA A 90 -10.21 1.23 0.72
CA ALA A 90 -9.54 0.50 -0.35
C ALA A 90 -8.03 0.66 -0.34
N TYR A 91 -7.35 -0.33 -0.89
CA TYR A 91 -5.91 -0.41 -1.07
C TYR A 91 -5.61 -0.78 -2.51
N TYR A 92 -4.51 -0.28 -3.07
CA TYR A 92 -4.05 -0.67 -4.39
C TYR A 92 -2.91 -1.67 -4.26
N ARG A 93 -2.89 -2.68 -5.14
CA ARG A 93 -1.77 -3.59 -5.33
C ARG A 93 -1.38 -3.59 -6.80
N PHE A 94 -0.11 -3.76 -7.09
CA PHE A 94 0.41 -3.76 -8.45
C PHE A 94 0.90 -5.15 -8.85
N SER A 95 0.45 -5.63 -10.01
CA SER A 95 0.97 -6.85 -10.62
C SER A 95 1.86 -6.48 -11.78
N GLU A 96 3.16 -6.75 -11.65
CA GLU A 96 4.13 -6.60 -12.72
C GLU A 96 3.82 -7.57 -13.86
N ARG A 97 3.55 -8.84 -13.52
CA ARG A 97 3.26 -9.89 -14.51
C ARG A 97 2.06 -9.54 -15.41
N ARG A 98 1.07 -8.84 -14.87
CA ARG A 98 -0.14 -8.42 -15.61
C ARG A 98 -0.06 -6.99 -16.10
N LEU A 99 0.91 -6.22 -15.62
CA LEU A 99 1.01 -4.77 -15.79
C LEU A 99 -0.27 -4.02 -15.40
N THR A 100 -0.84 -4.36 -14.24
CA THR A 100 -2.13 -3.83 -13.77
C THR A 100 -2.04 -3.33 -12.33
N ILE A 101 -2.77 -2.26 -12.03
CA ILE A 101 -3.16 -1.93 -10.65
C ILE A 101 -4.51 -2.58 -10.36
N GLU A 102 -4.60 -3.25 -9.21
CA GLU A 102 -5.84 -3.80 -8.68
C GLU A 102 -6.22 -3.05 -7.39
N ILE A 103 -7.43 -2.51 -7.36
CA ILE A 103 -8.00 -1.88 -6.18
C ILE A 103 -8.86 -2.89 -5.44
N VAL A 104 -8.46 -3.18 -4.21
CA VAL A 104 -9.09 -4.15 -3.32
C VAL A 104 -9.63 -3.44 -2.08
N SER A 105 -10.86 -3.77 -1.69
CA SER A 105 -11.41 -3.28 -0.43
C SER A 105 -10.85 -4.11 0.73
N TYR A 106 -10.56 -3.44 1.85
CA TYR A 106 -10.26 -4.14 3.10
C TYR A 106 -11.42 -4.11 4.10
N HIS A 107 -12.44 -3.28 3.86
CA HIS A 107 -13.72 -3.29 4.59
C HIS A 107 -14.91 -3.48 3.63
N ALA A 108 -16.08 -3.76 4.20
CA ALA A 108 -17.33 -3.62 3.47
C ALA A 108 -17.51 -2.16 3.05
N ILE A 109 -17.99 -1.94 1.82
CA ILE A 109 -18.28 -0.62 1.26
C ILE A 109 -19.76 -0.63 0.91
N GLU A 110 -20.53 0.23 1.55
CA GLU A 110 -21.98 0.29 1.35
C GLU A 110 -22.33 0.98 0.03
N ALA A 111 -23.53 0.71 -0.50
CA ALA A 111 -23.97 1.37 -1.72
C ALA A 111 -24.05 2.90 -1.53
N GLY A 112 -23.34 3.64 -2.38
CA GLY A 112 -23.23 5.10 -2.29
C GLY A 112 -22.08 5.61 -1.41
N GLU A 113 -21.36 4.73 -0.70
CA GLU A 113 -20.11 5.08 -0.03
C GLU A 113 -19.01 5.33 -1.06
N GLU A 114 -18.23 6.40 -0.86
CA GLU A 114 -17.09 6.72 -1.72
C GLU A 114 -15.95 5.71 -1.49
N ILE A 115 -15.38 5.20 -2.60
CA ILE A 115 -14.15 4.42 -2.55
C ILE A 115 -12.98 5.39 -2.39
N VAL A 116 -12.18 5.20 -1.34
CA VAL A 116 -11.05 6.07 -1.00
C VAL A 116 -9.79 5.27 -0.67
N MET A 117 -8.62 5.80 -1.04
CA MET A 117 -7.30 5.21 -0.80
C MET A 117 -6.38 6.14 -0.01
N SER A 118 -5.25 5.64 0.47
CA SER A 118 -4.21 6.51 1.02
C SER A 118 -3.22 6.93 -0.07
N TYR A 119 -2.95 8.23 -0.20
CA TYR A 119 -1.90 8.75 -1.09
C TYR A 119 -0.53 8.79 -0.40
N VAL A 120 -0.52 8.46 0.89
CA VAL A 120 0.64 8.49 1.78
C VAL A 120 0.77 7.14 2.47
N PRO A 121 1.97 6.78 2.98
CA PRO A 121 2.13 5.57 3.77
C PRO A 121 1.09 5.46 4.88
N LEU A 122 0.50 4.28 5.07
CA LEU A 122 -0.63 4.11 5.99
C LEU A 122 -0.27 4.39 7.45
N ALA A 123 1.00 4.32 7.85
CA ALA A 123 1.45 4.52 9.23
C ALA A 123 2.09 5.89 9.51
N ILE A 124 2.17 6.81 8.53
CA ILE A 124 2.78 8.13 8.74
C ILE A 124 1.93 9.02 9.67
N LYS A 125 2.56 9.93 10.43
CA LYS A 125 1.92 10.78 11.45
C LYS A 125 0.95 11.80 10.85
N HIS A 126 -0.03 12.27 11.63
CA HIS A 126 -1.13 13.09 11.10
C HIS A 126 -0.68 14.46 10.59
N ASP A 127 0.14 15.18 11.35
CA ASP A 127 0.82 16.41 10.96
C ASP A 127 1.69 16.23 9.72
N GLU A 128 2.50 15.16 9.67
CA GLU A 128 3.31 14.82 8.50
C GLU A 128 2.45 14.52 7.26
N ARG A 129 1.34 13.77 7.43
CA ARG A 129 0.36 13.50 6.36
C ARG A 129 -0.24 14.78 5.81
N ARG A 130 -0.77 15.66 6.68
CA ARG A 130 -1.44 16.89 6.24
C ARG A 130 -0.48 17.79 5.48
N ARG A 131 0.74 17.96 5.98
CA ARG A 131 1.79 18.72 5.30
C ARG A 131 2.10 18.09 3.94
N TYR A 132 2.36 16.79 3.90
CA TYR A 132 2.69 16.11 2.65
C TYR A 132 1.55 16.18 1.61
N LEU A 133 0.30 16.02 2.04
CA LEU A 133 -0.88 16.17 1.18
C LEU A 133 -1.02 17.59 0.62
N LYS A 134 -0.76 18.60 1.46
CA LYS A 134 -0.82 20.00 1.06
C LYS A 134 0.30 20.35 0.09
N ASP A 135 1.52 19.91 0.37
CA ASP A 135 2.71 20.27 -0.41
C ASP A 135 2.74 19.57 -1.78
N ASN A 136 2.29 18.31 -1.86
CA ASN A 136 2.38 17.52 -3.09
C ASN A 136 1.10 17.58 -3.93
N TRP A 137 -0.09 17.73 -3.31
CA TRP A 137 -1.36 17.73 -4.03
C TRP A 137 -2.26 18.95 -3.76
N GLY A 138 -1.86 19.87 -2.88
CA GLY A 138 -2.69 21.01 -2.50
C GLY A 138 -3.92 20.65 -1.66
N ILE A 139 -4.03 19.40 -1.21
CA ILE A 139 -5.21 18.85 -0.53
C ILE A 139 -5.19 19.23 0.95
N ASP A 140 -6.29 19.82 1.42
CA ASP A 140 -6.62 19.90 2.86
C ASP A 140 -7.63 18.79 3.17
N CYS A 141 -7.14 17.67 3.72
CA CYS A 141 -7.92 16.47 3.91
C CYS A 141 -9.05 16.69 4.92
N LYS A 142 -10.28 16.32 4.53
CA LYS A 142 -11.49 16.41 5.37
C LYS A 142 -12.07 15.03 5.71
N CYS A 143 -11.23 13.99 5.73
CA CYS A 143 -11.69 12.67 6.14
C CYS A 143 -12.10 12.64 7.62
N SER A 144 -12.80 11.58 8.04
CA SER A 144 -13.27 11.42 9.41
C SER A 144 -12.19 11.58 10.47
N LEU A 145 -10.95 11.17 10.20
CA LEU A 145 -9.83 11.37 11.12
C LEU A 145 -9.37 12.82 11.19
N CYS A 146 -9.27 13.52 10.06
CA CYS A 146 -8.84 14.92 10.02
C CYS A 146 -9.91 15.90 10.55
N GLN A 147 -11.18 15.47 10.60
CA GLN A 147 -12.28 16.23 11.18
C GLN A 147 -12.67 15.76 12.59
N ALA A 148 -11.94 14.79 13.17
CA ALA A 148 -12.20 14.29 14.50
C ALA A 148 -11.85 15.32 15.58
N SER A 149 -12.16 15.01 16.84
CA SER A 149 -11.78 15.86 17.96
C SER A 149 -10.25 15.90 18.13
N GLU A 150 -9.73 16.94 18.78
CA GLU A 150 -8.29 17.03 19.10
C GLU A 150 -7.82 15.82 19.92
N PHE A 151 -8.69 15.27 20.77
CA PHE A 151 -8.44 14.06 21.54
C PHE A 151 -8.24 12.85 20.62
N ASP A 152 -9.17 12.59 19.71
CA ASP A 152 -9.11 11.43 18.79
C ASP A 152 -7.92 11.54 17.83
N ILE A 153 -7.60 12.75 17.37
CA ILE A 153 -6.43 13.00 16.53
C ILE A 153 -5.15 12.64 17.29
N LYS A 154 -5.02 13.10 18.54
CA LYS A 154 -3.85 12.83 19.38
C LYS A 154 -3.73 11.35 19.75
N GLU A 155 -4.85 10.68 20.01
CA GLU A 155 -4.88 9.23 20.24
C GLU A 155 -4.40 8.46 18.99
N SER A 156 -4.86 8.87 17.80
CA SER A 156 -4.43 8.27 16.53
C SER A 156 -2.96 8.53 16.24
N GLU A 157 -2.44 9.72 16.55
CA GLU A 157 -1.01 10.02 16.47
C GLU A 157 -0.19 9.12 17.38
N THR A 158 -0.63 8.93 18.62
CA THR A 158 0.03 8.04 19.58
C THR A 158 0.04 6.59 19.06
N SER A 159 -1.09 6.12 18.55
CA SER A 159 -1.24 4.78 17.98
C SER A 159 -0.34 4.56 16.76
N ARG A 160 -0.27 5.52 15.84
CA ARG A 160 0.57 5.42 14.64
C ARG A 160 2.06 5.53 14.95
N ASN A 161 2.44 6.34 15.92
CA ASN A 161 3.82 6.36 16.44
C ASN A 161 4.21 4.99 16.96
N ARG A 162 3.32 4.40 17.76
CA ARG A 162 3.51 3.06 18.30
C ARG A 162 3.66 2.02 17.19
N ILE A 163 2.81 2.03 16.16
CA ILE A 163 2.92 1.14 14.99
C ILE A 163 4.32 1.17 14.37
N ASN A 164 4.91 2.35 14.21
CA ASN A 164 6.24 2.50 13.61
C ASN A 164 7.35 2.01 14.55
N GLU A 165 7.28 2.35 15.84
CA GLU A 165 8.28 1.95 16.85
C GLU A 165 8.28 0.43 17.10
N LEU A 166 7.10 -0.19 17.11
CA LEU A 166 6.96 -1.59 17.45
C LEU A 166 7.61 -2.49 16.39
N ARG A 167 7.64 -2.07 15.12
CA ARG A 167 8.25 -2.86 14.03
C ARG A 167 9.70 -3.21 14.35
N ASP A 168 10.52 -2.20 14.64
CA ASP A 168 11.94 -2.39 14.93
C ASP A 168 12.12 -3.18 16.23
N THR A 169 11.29 -2.89 17.24
CA THR A 169 11.31 -3.59 18.53
C THR A 169 11.03 -5.10 18.37
N ILE A 170 10.10 -5.49 17.49
CA ILE A 170 9.79 -6.91 17.21
C ILE A 170 11.01 -7.59 16.57
N LEU A 171 11.64 -6.94 15.59
CA LEU A 171 12.80 -7.49 14.88
C LEU A 171 14.00 -7.66 15.81
N ASP A 172 14.24 -6.70 16.69
CA ASP A 172 15.32 -6.77 17.69
C ASP A 172 15.06 -7.87 18.72
N ALA A 173 13.86 -7.95 19.29
CA ALA A 173 13.50 -9.01 20.23
C ALA A 173 13.61 -10.41 19.58
N ARG A 174 13.22 -10.55 18.31
CA ARG A 174 13.40 -11.78 17.53
C ARG A 174 14.88 -12.14 17.38
N LYS A 175 15.73 -11.16 17.03
CA LYS A 175 17.18 -11.34 16.85
C LYS A 175 17.86 -11.77 18.16
N GLU A 176 17.44 -11.20 19.28
CA GLU A 176 17.92 -11.53 20.62
C GLU A 176 17.30 -12.81 21.21
N ARG A 177 16.40 -13.46 20.46
CA ARG A 177 15.70 -14.71 20.83
C ARG A 177 14.70 -14.55 21.98
N PHE A 178 14.28 -13.32 22.27
CA PHE A 178 13.15 -13.02 23.16
C PHE A 178 11.82 -13.25 22.45
N PHE A 179 11.56 -14.50 22.07
CA PHE A 179 10.43 -14.83 21.19
C PHE A 179 9.06 -14.55 21.82
N GLN A 180 8.89 -14.73 23.14
CA GLN A 180 7.61 -14.42 23.78
C GLN A 180 7.34 -12.91 23.78
N ASP A 181 8.36 -12.10 24.05
CA ASP A 181 8.22 -10.65 24.04
C ASP A 181 7.93 -10.16 22.62
N ALA A 182 8.64 -10.68 21.61
CA ALA A 182 8.37 -10.39 20.20
C ALA A 182 6.93 -10.75 19.79
N ILE A 183 6.38 -11.87 20.29
CA ILE A 183 4.98 -12.26 20.07
C ILE A 183 4.03 -11.24 20.69
N ASN A 184 4.21 -10.91 21.97
CA ASN A 184 3.35 -9.96 22.68
C ASN A 184 3.34 -8.61 21.96
N ILE A 185 4.51 -8.13 21.53
CA ILE A 185 4.64 -6.86 20.82
C ILE A 185 3.96 -6.92 19.44
N ALA A 186 4.09 -8.03 18.71
CA ALA A 186 3.43 -8.20 17.42
C ALA A 186 1.89 -8.31 17.56
N GLU A 187 1.39 -8.91 18.63
CA GLU A 187 -0.04 -8.95 18.95
C GLU A 187 -0.57 -7.55 19.32
N ASP A 188 0.18 -6.77 20.11
CA ASP A 188 -0.13 -5.36 20.36
C ASP A 188 -0.17 -4.54 19.06
N TRP A 189 0.79 -4.79 18.15
CA TRP A 189 0.80 -4.15 16.84
C TRP A 189 -0.46 -4.46 16.04
N LEU A 190 -0.89 -5.74 15.99
CA LEU A 190 -2.11 -6.14 15.27
C LEU A 190 -3.35 -5.44 15.81
N MET A 191 -3.49 -5.34 17.13
CA MET A 191 -4.61 -4.64 17.77
C MET A 191 -4.65 -3.16 17.35
N ILE A 192 -3.51 -2.47 17.40
CA ILE A 192 -3.43 -1.05 17.01
C ILE A 192 -3.70 -0.90 15.51
N SER A 193 -3.23 -1.85 14.68
CA SER A 193 -3.41 -1.83 13.23
C SER A 193 -4.89 -1.89 12.81
N GLU A 194 -5.69 -2.65 13.55
CA GLU A 194 -7.14 -2.77 13.33
C GLU A 194 -7.84 -1.45 13.69
N TRP A 195 -7.50 -0.88 14.85
CA TRP A 195 -8.03 0.40 15.30
C TRP A 195 -7.72 1.55 14.32
N GLU A 196 -6.49 1.59 13.81
CA GLU A 196 -6.03 2.62 12.89
C GLU A 196 -6.42 2.38 11.42
N ARG A 197 -7.13 1.28 11.13
CA ARG A 197 -7.57 0.87 9.79
C ARG A 197 -6.41 0.76 8.80
N VAL A 198 -5.30 0.16 9.25
CA VAL A 198 -4.12 -0.12 8.42
C VAL A 198 -3.98 -1.61 8.10
N ALA A 199 -5.12 -2.30 8.00
CA ALA A 199 -5.23 -3.73 7.71
C ALA A 199 -4.36 -4.26 6.55
N PRO A 200 -4.11 -3.50 5.45
CA PRO A 200 -3.21 -3.96 4.39
C PRO A 200 -1.78 -4.31 4.84
N LEU A 201 -1.34 -3.79 6.00
CA LEU A 201 -0.01 -4.08 6.56
C LEU A 201 0.01 -5.34 7.44
N THR A 202 -1.15 -5.88 7.83
CA THR A 202 -1.24 -7.06 8.72
C THR A 202 -0.62 -8.36 8.22
N PRO A 203 -0.59 -8.68 6.90
CA PRO A 203 -0.03 -9.96 6.44
C PRO A 203 1.43 -10.15 6.85
N GLU A 204 2.23 -9.08 6.79
CA GLU A 204 3.63 -9.10 7.22
C GLU A 204 3.79 -9.45 8.71
N TYR A 205 2.89 -8.97 9.57
CA TYR A 205 2.94 -9.27 11.01
C TYR A 205 2.40 -10.67 11.30
N HIS A 206 1.49 -11.19 10.48
CA HIS A 206 1.12 -12.59 10.51
C HIS A 206 2.29 -13.50 10.12
N ASP A 207 3.14 -13.12 9.16
CA ASP A 207 4.38 -13.87 8.86
C ASP A 207 5.31 -13.91 10.07
N ILE A 208 5.55 -12.76 10.68
CA ILE A 208 6.41 -12.65 11.87
C ILE A 208 5.87 -13.54 13.00
N LEU A 209 4.58 -13.47 13.30
CA LEU A 209 3.97 -14.31 14.34
C LEU A 209 4.06 -15.79 14.00
N ALA A 210 3.81 -16.17 12.74
CA ALA A 210 3.90 -17.56 12.30
C ALA A 210 5.31 -18.13 12.54
N GLU A 211 6.34 -17.36 12.18
CA GLU A 211 7.73 -17.72 12.43
C GLU A 211 8.08 -17.79 13.92
N LEU A 212 7.67 -16.80 14.72
CA LEU A 212 7.96 -16.75 16.16
C LEU A 212 7.35 -17.94 16.89
N TYR A 213 6.08 -18.28 16.61
CA TYR A 213 5.44 -19.46 17.18
C TYR A 213 6.11 -20.75 16.71
N PHE A 214 6.56 -20.82 15.45
CA PHE A 214 7.33 -21.96 14.95
C PHE A 214 8.67 -22.13 15.70
N LEU A 215 9.41 -21.04 15.91
CA LEU A 215 10.68 -21.04 16.65
C LEU A 215 10.50 -21.47 18.11
N LYS A 216 9.34 -21.16 18.72
CA LYS A 216 8.96 -21.65 20.05
C LYS A 216 8.47 -23.10 20.07
N GLY A 217 8.29 -23.73 18.91
CA GLY A 217 7.75 -25.09 18.79
C GLY A 217 6.22 -25.18 18.91
N ASP A 218 5.51 -24.05 18.96
CA ASP A 218 4.05 -24.01 18.96
C ASP A 218 3.53 -24.12 17.52
N MET A 219 3.36 -25.36 17.08
CA MET A 219 2.93 -25.66 15.71
C MET A 219 1.46 -25.25 15.45
N VAL A 220 0.63 -25.14 16.49
CA VAL A 220 -0.78 -24.79 16.35
C VAL A 220 -0.90 -23.31 15.98
N ASN A 221 -0.28 -22.43 16.78
CA ASN A 221 -0.30 -21.01 16.49
C ASN A 221 0.53 -20.65 15.25
N ALA A 222 1.66 -21.33 15.02
CA ALA A 222 2.43 -21.16 13.79
C ALA A 222 1.58 -21.47 12.54
N THR A 223 0.78 -22.55 12.58
CA THR A 223 -0.15 -22.87 11.47
C THR A 223 -1.25 -21.82 11.34
N ARG A 224 -1.81 -21.36 12.46
CA ARG A 224 -2.88 -20.36 12.49
C ARG A 224 -2.42 -19.07 11.82
N TYR A 225 -1.33 -18.49 12.29
CA TYR A 225 -0.80 -17.24 11.74
C TYR A 225 -0.27 -17.42 10.32
N GLY A 226 0.32 -18.56 9.98
CA GLY A 226 0.73 -18.84 8.59
C GLY A 226 -0.46 -18.85 7.61
N ARG A 227 -1.64 -19.32 8.04
CA ARG A 227 -2.87 -19.23 7.22
C ARG A 227 -3.38 -17.79 7.11
N MET A 228 -3.38 -17.05 8.21
CA MET A 228 -3.78 -15.64 8.21
C MET A 228 -2.86 -14.77 7.34
N SER A 229 -1.55 -15.06 7.33
CA SER A 229 -0.59 -14.46 6.39
C SER A 229 -0.98 -14.79 4.95
N LEU A 230 -1.15 -16.07 4.62
CA LEU A 230 -1.53 -16.49 3.26
C LEU A 230 -2.80 -15.79 2.78
N ASP A 231 -3.86 -15.80 3.59
CA ASP A 231 -5.14 -15.15 3.25
C ASP A 231 -4.96 -13.63 3.07
N GLY A 232 -4.15 -13.02 3.92
CA GLY A 232 -3.77 -11.62 3.85
C GLY A 232 -3.04 -11.27 2.55
N TRP A 233 -2.01 -12.02 2.18
CA TRP A 233 -1.25 -11.82 0.94
C TRP A 233 -2.06 -12.13 -0.31
N VAL A 234 -2.98 -13.10 -0.28
CA VAL A 234 -3.94 -13.33 -1.38
C VAL A 234 -4.82 -12.10 -1.60
N ARG A 235 -5.14 -11.38 -0.52
CA ARG A 235 -6.01 -10.19 -0.57
C ARG A 235 -5.26 -8.91 -0.90
N PHE A 236 -4.10 -8.68 -0.30
CA PHE A 236 -3.37 -7.40 -0.35
C PHE A 236 -2.08 -7.46 -1.15
N GLY A 237 -1.42 -8.61 -1.22
CA GLY A 237 -0.35 -8.86 -2.18
C GLY A 237 -0.91 -9.08 -3.58
N SER A 238 -0.16 -8.72 -4.61
CA SER A 238 -0.53 -9.03 -6.00
C SER A 238 -0.34 -10.52 -6.31
N VAL A 239 -0.77 -10.95 -7.49
CA VAL A 239 -0.70 -12.38 -7.88
C VAL A 239 0.72 -12.92 -8.05
N ASP A 240 1.68 -12.02 -8.10
CA ASP A 240 3.11 -12.20 -8.30
C ASP A 240 3.93 -11.70 -7.10
N ASP A 241 3.26 -11.42 -5.98
CA ASP A 241 3.90 -11.01 -4.74
C ASP A 241 4.78 -12.14 -4.18
N GLU A 242 6.05 -11.83 -3.92
CA GLU A 242 7.01 -12.78 -3.38
C GLU A 242 6.58 -13.29 -1.99
N GLN A 243 5.95 -12.44 -1.18
CA GLN A 243 5.49 -12.80 0.16
C GLN A 243 4.33 -13.79 0.11
N LEU A 244 3.47 -13.70 -0.91
CA LEU A 244 2.43 -14.69 -1.14
C LEU A 244 3.01 -16.09 -1.35
N GLU A 245 4.10 -16.21 -2.12
CA GLU A 245 4.74 -17.51 -2.34
C GLU A 245 5.51 -17.98 -1.09
N LYS A 246 6.17 -17.08 -0.37
CA LYS A 246 6.82 -17.38 0.92
C LYS A 246 5.81 -17.95 1.93
N ALA A 247 4.63 -17.35 2.06
CA ALA A 247 3.57 -17.83 2.94
C ALA A 247 3.08 -19.25 2.56
N ARG A 248 2.96 -19.54 1.25
CA ARG A 248 2.61 -20.89 0.75
C ARG A 248 3.69 -21.92 1.10
N VAL A 249 4.94 -21.59 0.85
CA VAL A 249 6.10 -22.43 1.17
C VAL A 249 6.16 -22.71 2.67
N PHE A 250 6.04 -21.68 3.50
CA PHE A 250 6.02 -21.81 4.96
C PHE A 250 4.97 -22.83 5.42
N LEU A 251 3.73 -22.69 4.98
CA LEU A 251 2.65 -23.62 5.35
C LEU A 251 2.86 -25.05 4.85
N ARG A 252 3.45 -25.22 3.66
CA ARG A 252 3.81 -26.53 3.13
C ARG A 252 4.87 -27.19 4.01
N ASP A 253 5.92 -26.46 4.34
CA ASP A 253 7.06 -26.98 5.09
C ASP A 253 6.65 -27.30 6.53
N LEU A 254 5.81 -26.48 7.14
CA LEU A 254 5.24 -26.71 8.47
C LEU A 254 4.43 -28.02 8.54
N ARG A 255 3.65 -28.35 7.49
CA ARG A 255 2.94 -29.64 7.40
C ARG A 255 3.90 -30.83 7.33
N LEU A 256 5.02 -30.69 6.63
CA LEU A 256 6.04 -31.75 6.52
C LEU A 256 6.73 -31.99 7.88
N VAL A 257 7.02 -30.92 8.63
CA VAL A 257 7.56 -31.02 9.99
C VAL A 257 6.56 -31.70 10.93
N GLY A 258 5.28 -31.32 10.86
CA GLY A 258 4.22 -31.94 11.67
C GLY A 258 4.02 -33.44 11.40
N LYS A 259 4.23 -33.89 10.17
CA LYS A 259 4.18 -35.33 9.81
C LYS A 259 5.37 -36.13 10.34
N LYS A 260 6.55 -35.52 10.51
CA LYS A 260 7.75 -36.20 11.04
C LYS A 260 7.74 -36.32 12.57
N ARG A 261 6.89 -35.56 13.27
CA ARG A 261 6.77 -35.56 14.74
C ARG A 261 5.63 -36.46 15.27
N ARG A 262 4.84 -37.06 14.38
CA ARG A 262 3.81 -38.06 14.71
C ARG A 262 4.33 -39.45 14.39
#